data_AF-A0A9P0FUP7-F1
#
_entry.id   AF-A0A9P0FUP7-F1
#
_cell.length_a   1.000
_cell.length_b   1.000
_cell.length_c   1.000
_cell.angle_alpha   90.00
_cell.angle_beta   90.00
_cell.angle_gamma   90.00
#
_symmetry.space_group_name_H-M   'P 1'
#
loop_
_entity.id
_entity.type
_entity.pdbx_description
1 polymer ?
#
loop_
_entity_poly.entity_id
_entity_poly.type
_entity_poly.pdbx_seq_one_letter_code
_entity_poly.pdbx_strand_id
1 'polypeptide(L)'
;MSLIMTKAALALKNAETNFKFVKYEAHKAKKKQTQDHGENNEINQRTRNLKKDLDLKKIRHEVVKFGMSGFDPTKKEEARIALAVSLGAKPPKKEYVNYKELMQKRKQEKLKEVEEREQMKSKSILKTAGKKKKGVNNDVGHLLSSYGKVQKKDLKKKDDKGTKKKKRSKPKI
;
A
#
# COMPACT_ATOMS: atom_id res chain seq x y z
N MET A 1 47.56 0.05 -19.58
CA MET A 1 47.64 -1.21 -20.35
C MET A 1 48.83 -1.07 -21.28
N SER A 2 49.85 -1.92 -21.13
CA SER A 2 50.95 -1.99 -22.10
C SER A 2 50.46 -2.73 -23.34
N LEU A 3 50.75 -2.18 -24.52
CA LEU A 3 50.43 -2.81 -25.80
C LEU A 3 51.42 -3.96 -26.03
N ILE A 4 50.95 -5.20 -25.95
CA ILE A 4 51.77 -6.37 -26.24
C ILE A 4 51.58 -6.71 -27.72
N MET A 5 52.60 -6.45 -28.53
CA MET A 5 52.57 -6.73 -29.96
C MET A 5 52.72 -8.24 -30.24
N THR A 6 52.04 -8.71 -31.28
CA THR A 6 52.16 -10.11 -31.71
C THR A 6 53.46 -10.33 -32.49
N LYS A 7 53.99 -11.56 -32.46
CA LYS A 7 55.26 -11.93 -33.13
C LYS A 7 55.26 -11.63 -34.64
N ALA A 8 54.10 -11.76 -35.29
CA ALA A 8 53.93 -11.42 -36.70
C ALA A 8 53.92 -9.89 -36.96
N ALA A 9 53.37 -9.10 -36.03
CA ALA A 9 53.39 -7.65 -36.13
C ALA A 9 54.81 -7.09 -35.99
N LEU A 10 55.65 -7.68 -35.12
CA LEU A 10 57.06 -7.30 -34.99
C LEU A 10 57.89 -7.54 -36.27
N ALA A 11 57.46 -8.48 -37.13
CA ALA A 11 58.12 -8.72 -38.42
C ALA A 11 57.80 -7.64 -39.46
N LEU A 12 56.74 -6.85 -39.26
CA LEU A 12 56.37 -5.74 -40.12
C LEU A 12 57.05 -4.45 -39.64
N LYS A 13 57.84 -3.81 -40.51
CA LYS A 13 58.67 -2.64 -40.17
C LYS A 13 57.89 -1.41 -39.63
N ASN A 14 56.57 -1.35 -39.88
CA ASN A 14 55.71 -0.20 -39.55
C ASN A 14 54.53 -0.58 -38.65
N ALA A 15 54.65 -1.64 -37.83
CA ALA A 15 53.51 -2.13 -37.05
C ALA A 15 53.12 -1.19 -35.90
N GLU A 16 54.07 -0.47 -35.30
CA GLU A 16 53.80 0.51 -34.25
C GLU A 16 53.08 1.75 -34.79
N THR A 17 53.47 2.22 -35.97
CA THR A 17 52.90 3.44 -36.58
C THR A 17 51.48 3.24 -37.11
N ASN A 18 51.11 2.02 -37.48
CA ASN A 18 49.78 1.69 -38.01
C ASN A 18 48.78 1.21 -36.94
N PHE A 19 49.18 1.09 -35.68
CA PHE A 19 48.30 0.63 -34.63
C PHE A 19 47.31 1.73 -34.22
N LYS A 20 46.02 1.47 -34.38
CA LYS A 20 44.93 2.35 -33.93
C LYS A 20 44.03 1.63 -32.95
N PHE A 21 43.98 2.11 -31.72
CA PHE A 21 43.04 1.64 -30.71
C PHE A 21 41.79 2.52 -30.71
N VAL A 22 40.66 1.96 -31.13
CA VAL A 22 39.36 2.65 -31.09
C VAL A 22 38.56 2.09 -29.92
N LYS A 23 38.36 2.93 -28.89
CA LYS A 23 37.51 2.60 -27.74
C LYS A 23 36.13 3.22 -27.94
N TYR A 24 35.11 2.39 -28.08
CA TYR A 24 33.73 2.85 -28.04
C TYR A 24 33.22 2.81 -26.61
N GLU A 25 32.88 3.97 -26.06
CA GLU A 25 32.10 4.07 -24.82
C GLU A 25 30.65 4.39 -25.19
N ALA A 26 29.72 3.56 -24.74
CA ALA A 26 28.31 3.81 -24.97
C ALA A 26 27.89 5.13 -24.31
N HIS A 27 27.12 5.96 -25.04
CA HIS A 27 26.60 7.20 -24.48
C HIS A 27 25.76 6.90 -23.23
N LYS A 28 26.16 7.48 -22.09
CA LYS A 28 25.32 7.43 -20.88
C LYS A 28 24.03 8.19 -21.17
N ALA A 29 22.88 7.54 -20.94
CA ALA A 29 21.59 8.17 -21.09
C ALA A 29 21.53 9.49 -20.32
N LYS A 30 21.09 10.58 -20.96
CA LYS A 30 20.88 11.86 -20.29
C LYS A 30 19.88 11.64 -19.15
N LYS A 31 20.34 11.75 -17.89
CA LYS A 31 19.39 12.00 -16.79
C LYS A 31 18.70 13.31 -17.12
N LYS A 32 17.38 13.29 -17.29
CA LYS A 32 16.57 14.51 -17.37
C LYS A 32 16.88 15.35 -16.13
N GLN A 33 17.65 16.41 -16.29
CA GLN A 33 17.54 17.55 -15.39
C GLN A 33 16.27 18.27 -15.84
N THR A 34 15.19 18.09 -15.08
CA THR A 34 14.00 18.92 -15.20
C THR A 34 14.42 20.35 -14.87
N GLN A 35 14.65 21.16 -15.90
CA GLN A 35 14.58 22.61 -15.75
C GLN A 35 13.09 22.98 -15.83
N ASP A 36 12.48 23.17 -14.66
CA ASP A 36 11.12 23.71 -14.54
C ASP A 36 11.16 25.21 -14.89
N HIS A 37 11.05 25.52 -16.18
CA HIS A 37 10.76 26.88 -16.63
C HIS A 37 9.25 27.06 -16.81
N GLY A 38 8.64 27.64 -15.78
CA GLY A 38 7.55 28.61 -15.87
C GLY A 38 6.18 28.17 -16.40
N GLU A 39 5.27 27.78 -15.49
CA GLU A 39 3.85 28.19 -15.51
C GLU A 39 3.34 28.33 -14.06
N ASN A 40 3.52 29.51 -13.50
CA ASN A 40 3.24 29.83 -12.10
C ASN A 40 1.77 30.24 -11.93
N ASN A 41 0.88 29.28 -11.61
CA ASN A 41 -0.10 29.41 -10.50
C ASN A 41 -1.06 28.21 -10.39
N GLU A 42 -1.32 27.43 -11.45
CA GLU A 42 -2.18 26.23 -11.36
C GLU A 42 -1.42 24.95 -10.98
N ILE A 43 -0.14 24.87 -11.37
CA ILE A 43 0.76 23.74 -11.04
C ILE A 43 1.00 23.65 -9.52
N ASN A 44 0.95 24.78 -8.80
CA ASN A 44 1.22 24.83 -7.36
C ASN A 44 0.14 24.11 -6.53
N GLN A 45 -1.14 24.14 -6.94
CA GLN A 45 -2.20 23.41 -6.23
C GLN A 45 -2.14 21.91 -6.50
N ARG A 46 -1.91 21.49 -7.75
CA ARG A 46 -1.75 20.06 -8.11
C ARG A 46 -0.50 19.46 -7.45
N THR A 47 0.63 20.16 -7.46
CA THR A 47 1.84 19.71 -6.78
C THR A 47 1.72 19.73 -5.26
N ARG A 48 1.01 20.70 -4.65
CA ARG A 48 0.68 20.66 -3.20
C ARG A 48 -0.25 19.48 -2.87
N ASN A 49 -1.24 19.19 -3.69
CA ASN A 49 -2.14 18.05 -3.47
C ASN A 49 -1.40 16.73 -3.66
N LEU A 50 -0.56 16.59 -4.69
CA LEU A 50 0.33 15.43 -4.87
C LEU A 50 1.31 15.28 -3.70
N LYS A 51 1.88 16.37 -3.18
CA LYS A 51 2.74 16.35 -1.98
C LYS A 51 1.97 15.90 -0.75
N LYS A 52 0.73 16.38 -0.55
CA LYS A 52 -0.17 15.93 0.54
C LYS A 52 -0.54 14.46 0.39
N ASP A 53 -0.82 13.98 -0.81
CA ASP A 53 -1.15 12.57 -1.06
C ASP A 53 0.06 11.65 -0.82
N LEU A 54 1.27 12.09 -1.21
CA LEU A 54 2.52 11.42 -0.88
C LEU A 54 2.76 11.38 0.63
N ASP A 55 2.42 12.46 1.34
CA ASP A 55 2.52 12.55 2.79
C ASP A 55 1.51 11.61 3.49
N LEU A 56 0.25 11.60 3.05
CA LEU A 56 -0.78 10.68 3.54
C LEU A 56 -0.42 9.22 3.31
N LYS A 57 0.16 8.88 2.16
CA LYS A 57 0.64 7.52 1.88
C LYS A 57 1.75 7.11 2.84
N LYS A 58 2.72 8.00 3.09
CA LYS A 58 3.78 7.77 4.09
C LYS A 58 3.21 7.59 5.50
N ILE A 59 2.33 8.49 5.94
CA ILE A 59 1.66 8.40 7.24
C ILE A 59 0.93 7.06 7.37
N ARG A 60 0.21 6.62 6.32
CA ARG A 60 -0.47 5.32 6.32
C ARG A 60 0.49 4.16 6.55
N HIS A 61 1.65 4.17 5.88
CA HIS A 61 2.68 3.15 6.08
C HIS A 61 3.29 3.19 7.49
N GLU A 62 3.51 4.38 8.05
CA GLU A 62 4.01 4.56 9.41
C GLU A 62 3.01 4.06 10.46
N VAL A 63 1.72 4.38 10.30
CA VAL A 63 0.65 3.90 11.17
C VAL A 63 0.57 2.38 11.13
N VAL A 64 0.67 1.76 9.94
CA VAL A 64 0.70 0.30 9.80
C VAL A 64 1.92 -0.29 10.52
N LYS A 65 3.12 0.26 10.28
CA LYS A 65 4.37 -0.18 10.92
C LYS A 65 4.29 -0.07 12.45
N PHE A 66 3.72 1.02 12.95
CA PHE A 66 3.49 1.24 14.38
C PHE A 66 2.52 0.20 14.96
N GLY A 67 1.38 -0.04 14.30
CA GLY A 67 0.41 -1.05 14.70
C GLY A 67 1.00 -2.46 14.78
N MET A 68 1.87 -2.81 13.83
CA MET A 68 2.58 -4.10 13.82
C MET A 68 3.56 -4.30 14.98
N SER A 69 4.02 -3.22 15.62
CA SER A 69 4.98 -3.32 16.73
C SER A 69 4.37 -4.02 17.95
N GLY A 70 3.06 -3.90 18.16
CA GLY A 70 2.34 -4.46 19.31
C GLY A 70 1.76 -5.86 19.09
N PHE A 71 2.10 -6.54 18.00
CA PHE A 71 1.56 -7.87 17.69
C PHE A 71 2.39 -9.00 18.31
N ASP A 72 1.72 -10.11 18.62
CA ASP A 72 2.36 -11.39 18.95
C ASP A 72 3.33 -11.82 17.83
N PRO A 73 4.39 -12.57 18.12
CA PRO A 73 5.42 -12.93 17.13
C PRO A 73 4.87 -13.54 15.82
N THR A 74 3.91 -14.46 15.92
CA THR A 74 3.28 -15.13 14.78
C THR A 74 2.48 -14.15 13.92
N LYS A 75 1.59 -13.38 14.55
CA LYS A 75 0.78 -12.34 13.88
C LYS A 75 1.65 -11.22 13.30
N LYS A 76 2.78 -10.92 13.94
CA LYS A 76 3.76 -9.93 13.48
C LYS A 76 4.42 -10.39 12.18
N GLU A 77 4.73 -11.67 12.04
CA GLU A 77 5.26 -12.24 10.81
C GLU A 77 4.22 -12.21 9.67
N GLU A 78 2.99 -12.64 9.94
CA GLU A 78 1.87 -12.56 8.97
C GLU A 78 1.65 -11.11 8.50
N ALA A 79 1.65 -10.15 9.42
CA ALA A 79 1.49 -8.74 9.11
C ALA A 79 2.65 -8.19 8.26
N ARG A 80 3.90 -8.64 8.52
CA ARG A 80 5.06 -8.26 7.70
C ARG A 80 4.96 -8.82 6.29
N ILE A 81 4.54 -10.07 6.15
CA ILE A 81 4.33 -10.71 4.85
C ILE A 81 3.23 -9.95 4.08
N ALA A 82 2.10 -9.64 4.72
CA ALA A 82 1.02 -8.88 4.11
C ALA A 82 1.47 -7.48 3.67
N LEU A 83 2.24 -6.77 4.51
CA LEU A 83 2.84 -5.48 4.15
C LEU A 83 3.76 -5.61 2.94
N ALA A 84 4.66 -6.59 2.94
CA ALA A 84 5.59 -6.82 1.84
C ALA A 84 4.83 -7.08 0.53
N VAL A 85 3.78 -7.91 0.56
CA VAL A 85 2.92 -8.18 -0.60
C VAL A 85 2.21 -6.90 -1.06
N SER A 86 1.71 -6.06 -0.16
CA SER A 86 1.11 -4.76 -0.53
C SER A 86 2.10 -3.79 -1.19
N LEU A 87 3.38 -3.90 -0.85
CA LEU A 87 4.47 -3.14 -1.48
C LEU A 87 4.91 -3.72 -2.83
N GLY A 88 4.30 -4.83 -3.27
CA GLY A 88 4.58 -5.49 -4.54
C GLY A 88 5.55 -6.68 -4.44
N ALA A 89 5.90 -7.14 -3.23
CA ALA A 89 6.64 -8.38 -3.08
C ALA A 89 5.80 -9.59 -3.54
N LYS A 90 6.47 -10.62 -4.05
CA LYS A 90 5.81 -11.87 -4.43
C LYS A 90 5.30 -12.59 -3.18
N PRO A 91 4.02 -13.02 -3.14
CA PRO A 91 3.48 -13.75 -1.99
C PRO A 91 4.18 -15.11 -1.81
N PRO A 92 4.22 -15.64 -0.56
CA PRO A 92 4.82 -16.93 -0.29
C PRO A 92 4.10 -18.05 -1.05
N LYS A 93 4.86 -19.10 -1.39
CA LYS A 93 4.34 -20.27 -2.11
C LYS A 93 3.39 -21.03 -1.18
N LYS A 94 2.22 -21.40 -1.70
CA LYS A 94 1.26 -22.25 -0.98
C LYS A 94 1.77 -23.68 -0.89
N GLU A 95 1.35 -24.38 0.16
CA GLU A 95 1.60 -25.81 0.31
C GLU A 95 1.01 -26.61 -0.85
N TYR A 96 1.61 -27.76 -1.15
CA TYR A 96 1.10 -28.68 -2.15
C TYR A 96 -0.13 -29.39 -1.58
N VAL A 97 -1.23 -29.36 -2.34
CA VAL A 97 -2.50 -30.00 -1.97
C VAL A 97 -3.02 -30.77 -3.18
N ASN A 98 -3.58 -31.97 -2.96
CA ASN A 98 -4.20 -32.75 -4.02
C ASN A 98 -5.36 -31.96 -4.66
N TYR A 99 -5.48 -32.03 -5.99
CA TYR A 99 -6.53 -31.32 -6.72
C TYR A 99 -7.95 -31.65 -6.24
N LYS A 100 -8.26 -32.92 -5.95
CA LYS A 100 -9.59 -33.34 -5.49
C LYS A 100 -9.93 -32.72 -4.13
N GLU A 101 -8.98 -32.70 -3.21
CA GLU A 101 -9.13 -32.08 -1.89
C GLU A 101 -9.26 -30.55 -2.00
N LEU A 102 -8.46 -29.92 -2.85
CA LEU A 102 -8.54 -28.48 -3.11
C LEU A 102 -9.93 -28.09 -3.64
N MET A 103 -10.50 -28.91 -4.52
CA MET A 103 -11.84 -28.67 -5.06
C MET A 103 -12.93 -28.83 -4.00
N GLN A 104 -12.82 -29.84 -3.13
CA GLN A 104 -13.74 -30.02 -2.01
C GLN A 104 -13.66 -28.85 -1.03
N LYS A 105 -12.45 -28.40 -0.65
CA LYS A 105 -12.23 -27.22 0.21
C LYS A 105 -12.90 -25.98 -0.37
N ARG A 106 -12.68 -25.69 -1.66
CA ARG A 106 -13.31 -24.56 -2.36
C ARG A 106 -14.85 -24.64 -2.38
N LYS A 107 -15.41 -25.84 -2.53
CA LYS A 107 -16.86 -26.04 -2.49
C LYS A 107 -17.41 -25.74 -1.10
N GLN A 108 -16.75 -26.23 -0.05
CA GLN A 108 -17.13 -25.98 1.34
C GLN A 108 -16.99 -24.50 1.72
N GLU A 109 -15.92 -23.82 1.31
CA GLU A 109 -15.74 -22.37 1.54
C GLU A 109 -16.87 -21.56 0.90
N LYS A 110 -17.26 -21.86 -0.34
CA LYS A 110 -18.38 -21.20 -1.01
C LYS A 110 -19.70 -21.39 -0.26
N LEU A 111 -19.97 -22.61 0.22
CA LEU A 111 -21.19 -22.89 0.98
C LEU A 111 -21.20 -22.11 2.31
N LYS A 112 -20.08 -22.13 3.05
CA LYS A 112 -19.93 -21.36 4.29
C LYS A 112 -20.09 -19.85 4.07
N GLU A 113 -19.56 -19.30 2.97
CA GLU A 113 -19.71 -17.88 2.64
C GLU A 113 -21.18 -17.52 2.36
N VAL A 114 -21.93 -18.41 1.68
CA VAL A 114 -23.36 -18.22 1.42
C VAL A 114 -24.14 -18.27 2.74
N GLU A 115 -23.90 -19.28 3.58
CA GLU A 115 -24.54 -19.43 4.88
C GLU A 115 -24.25 -18.23 5.80
N GLU A 116 -22.99 -17.79 5.91
CA GLU A 116 -22.61 -16.62 6.70
C GLU A 116 -23.30 -15.36 6.18
N ARG A 117 -23.36 -15.19 4.86
CA ARG A 117 -24.06 -14.06 4.24
C ARG A 117 -25.56 -14.09 4.53
N GLU A 118 -26.19 -15.26 4.57
CA GLU A 118 -27.60 -15.42 4.93
C GLU A 118 -27.86 -15.15 6.41
N GLN A 119 -27.00 -15.66 7.30
CA GLN A 119 -27.07 -15.37 8.73
C GLN A 119 -26.87 -13.87 9.02
N MET A 120 -25.99 -13.19 8.29
CA MET A 120 -25.78 -11.75 8.44
C MET A 120 -26.98 -10.95 7.94
N LYS A 121 -27.68 -11.42 6.90
CA LYS A 121 -28.95 -10.83 6.44
C LYS A 121 -30.07 -11.03 7.46
N SER A 122 -30.17 -12.20 8.09
CA SER A 122 -31.21 -12.49 9.09
C SER A 122 -30.99 -11.75 10.41
N LYS A 123 -29.73 -11.56 10.84
CA LYS A 123 -29.37 -10.78 12.04
C LYS A 123 -29.50 -9.26 11.85
N SER A 124 -29.63 -8.78 10.61
CA SER A 124 -29.81 -7.37 10.27
C SER A 124 -31.29 -6.99 10.31
N ILE A 125 -31.76 -6.50 11.46
CA ILE A 125 -33.17 -6.06 11.69
C ILE A 125 -33.58 -4.89 10.76
N LEU A 126 -32.63 -4.15 10.17
CA LEU A 126 -32.94 -3.14 9.17
C LEU A 126 -32.75 -3.70 7.76
N LYS A 127 -33.85 -4.13 7.13
CA LYS A 127 -33.93 -4.30 5.67
C LYS A 127 -33.83 -2.93 4.99
N THR A 128 -32.64 -2.34 4.96
CA THR A 128 -32.39 -1.18 4.09
C THR A 128 -32.28 -1.69 2.66
N ALA A 129 -33.31 -1.40 1.87
CA ALA A 129 -33.34 -1.68 0.45
C ALA A 129 -32.10 -1.08 -0.25
N GLY A 130 -31.41 -1.91 -1.04
CA GLY A 130 -30.77 -1.45 -2.27
C GLY A 130 -29.36 -0.85 -2.25
N LYS A 131 -28.65 -0.70 -1.12
CA LYS A 131 -27.26 -0.20 -1.18
C LYS A 131 -26.24 -1.34 -1.13
N LYS A 132 -25.78 -1.78 -2.31
CA LYS A 132 -24.52 -2.54 -2.43
C LYS A 132 -23.43 -1.71 -1.76
N LYS A 133 -22.96 -2.13 -0.57
CA LYS A 133 -21.77 -1.53 0.02
C LYS A 133 -20.61 -1.84 -0.93
N LYS A 134 -20.09 -0.81 -1.59
CA LYS A 134 -18.85 -0.90 -2.37
C LYS A 134 -17.80 -1.47 -1.41
N GLY A 135 -17.25 -2.63 -1.72
CA GLY A 135 -16.15 -3.20 -0.95
C GLY A 135 -15.07 -2.13 -0.87
N VAL A 136 -14.70 -1.73 0.35
CA VAL A 136 -13.59 -0.81 0.51
C VAL A 136 -12.36 -1.63 0.14
N ASN A 137 -11.78 -1.34 -1.02
CA ASN A 137 -10.50 -1.92 -1.45
C ASN A 137 -9.43 -1.39 -0.50
N ASN A 138 -9.30 -2.04 0.65
CA ASN A 138 -8.28 -1.72 1.63
C ASN A 138 -6.98 -2.34 1.12
N ASP A 139 -6.11 -1.51 0.55
CA ASP A 139 -4.78 -1.91 0.04
C ASP A 139 -3.89 -2.60 1.10
N VAL A 140 -4.21 -2.44 2.39
CA VAL A 140 -3.45 -2.99 3.53
C VAL A 140 -4.00 -4.30 4.09
N GLY A 141 -4.99 -4.92 3.41
CA GLY A 141 -5.56 -6.20 3.83
C GLY A 141 -6.17 -6.19 5.25
N HIS A 142 -6.32 -7.38 5.82
CA HIS A 142 -6.97 -7.64 7.13
C HIS A 142 -6.27 -6.97 8.34
N LEU A 143 -5.07 -6.41 8.14
CA LEU A 143 -4.16 -5.87 9.15
C LEU A 143 -4.75 -4.69 9.94
N LEU A 144 -5.53 -3.84 9.28
CA LEU A 144 -6.21 -2.70 9.92
C LEU A 144 -7.64 -3.00 10.36
N SER A 145 -8.13 -4.24 10.22
CA SER A 145 -9.49 -4.58 10.66
C SER A 145 -9.65 -4.48 12.19
N SER A 146 -8.56 -4.64 12.94
CA SER A 146 -8.54 -4.56 14.40
C SER A 146 -8.47 -3.12 14.92
N TYR A 147 -8.04 -2.14 14.11
CA TYR A 147 -7.79 -0.76 14.54
C TYR A 147 -8.44 0.25 13.58
N GLY A 148 -9.24 1.18 14.11
CA GLY A 148 -9.77 2.31 13.33
C GLY A 148 -11.29 2.32 13.10
N LYS A 149 -12.05 1.35 13.64
CA LYS A 149 -13.51 1.44 13.63
C LYS A 149 -13.99 2.31 14.79
N VAL A 150 -13.99 3.64 14.60
CA VAL A 150 -14.67 4.57 15.50
C VAL A 150 -16.16 4.24 15.49
N GLN A 151 -16.71 3.85 16.63
CA GLN A 151 -18.13 3.54 16.74
C GLN A 151 -18.90 4.86 16.87
N LYS A 152 -20.14 4.93 16.36
CA LYS A 152 -20.96 6.17 16.44
C LYS A 152 -21.14 6.69 17.88
N LYS A 153 -20.98 5.83 18.89
CA LYS A 153 -21.00 6.18 20.30
C LYS A 153 -19.80 7.02 20.76
N ASP A 154 -18.65 6.89 20.09
CA ASP A 154 -17.41 7.60 20.43
C ASP A 154 -17.44 9.06 19.92
N LEU A 155 -18.25 9.33 18.88
CA LEU A 155 -18.47 10.67 18.32
C LEU A 155 -19.44 11.52 19.16
N LYS A 156 -20.30 10.91 19.99
CA LYS A 156 -21.33 11.64 20.76
C LYS A 156 -20.81 12.29 22.05
N LYS A 157 -19.54 12.09 22.44
CA LYS A 157 -19.04 12.49 23.77
C LYS A 157 -18.57 13.95 23.91
N LYS A 158 -18.63 14.78 22.87
CA LYS A 158 -18.02 16.13 22.92
C LYS A 158 -18.95 17.34 22.97
N ASP A 159 -20.27 17.19 22.83
CA ASP A 159 -21.15 18.38 22.73
C ASP A 159 -22.00 18.68 23.99
N ASP A 160 -22.01 17.83 25.02
CA ASP A 160 -22.83 18.04 26.23
C ASP A 160 -22.09 18.68 27.43
N LYS A 161 -21.14 19.60 27.16
CA LYS A 161 -20.67 20.57 28.18
C LYS A 161 -21.29 21.95 27.92
N GLY A 162 -22.62 22.01 27.87
CA GLY A 162 -23.39 23.23 27.68
C GLY A 162 -24.54 23.37 28.69
N THR A 163 -24.28 24.04 29.81
CA THR A 163 -25.25 24.73 30.70
C THR A 163 -26.42 23.91 31.30
N LYS A 164 -26.29 23.52 32.57
CA LYS A 164 -27.46 23.18 33.41
C LYS A 164 -28.29 24.45 33.66
N LYS A 165 -29.36 24.67 32.89
CA LYS A 165 -30.39 25.67 33.23
C LYS A 165 -31.12 25.23 34.50
N LYS A 166 -30.87 25.93 35.62
CA LYS A 166 -31.70 25.83 36.84
C LYS A 166 -33.14 26.24 36.50
N LYS A 167 -34.09 25.30 36.59
CA LYS A 167 -35.53 25.61 36.52
C LYS A 167 -35.91 26.37 37.81
N ARG A 168 -36.36 27.61 37.69
CA ARG A 168 -37.03 28.34 38.78
C ARG A 168 -38.44 27.76 38.93
N SER A 169 -38.79 27.30 40.13
CA SER A 169 -40.17 26.93 40.49
C SER A 169 -41.03 28.21 40.55
N LYS A 170 -42.25 28.15 40.01
CA LYS A 170 -43.25 29.21 40.19
C LYS A 170 -43.87 29.09 41.60
N PRO A 171 -44.22 30.22 42.25
CA PRO A 171 -44.94 30.17 43.53
C PRO A 171 -46.37 29.70 43.31
N LYS A 172 -46.89 28.94 44.28
CA LYS A 172 -48.33 28.61 44.35
C LYS A 172 -49.06 29.81 44.93
N ILE A 173 -50.24 30.06 44.37
CA ILE A 173 -51.26 31.03 44.82
C ILE A 173 -51.72 30.66 46.23
#